data_AF-A0A2T2VL08-F1
#
_entry.id   AF-A0A2T2VL08-F1
#
_cell.length_a   1.000
_cell.length_b   1.000
_cell.length_c   1.000
_cell.angle_alpha   90.00
_cell.angle_beta   90.00
_cell.angle_gamma   90.00
#
_symmetry.space_group_name_H-M   'P 1'
#
loop_
_entity.id
_entity.type
_entity.pdbx_description
1 polymer ?
#
loop_
_entity_poly.entity_id
_entity_poly.type
_entity_poly.pdbx_seq_one_letter_code
_entity_poly.pdbx_strand_id
1 'polypeptide(L)'
;MANNEEANNYTEESIKSLDWREHIRMRPGMYIGKLGDGSAKDDGIYLLLKEVIDNSIDEYVMGYGKQIDIKVTDHQITVRDYGRGIPLGKVIECVSKINTGGKYDSKAFQKSVGL
;
A
#
# COMPACT_ATOMS: atom_id res chain seq x y z
N MET A 1 -9.58 -39.89 -34.30
CA MET A 1 -8.80 -40.60 -33.25
C MET A 1 -8.74 -39.68 -32.06
N ALA A 2 -9.02 -40.23 -30.87
CA ALA A 2 -9.58 -39.54 -29.72
C ALA A 2 -8.71 -38.41 -29.14
N ASN A 3 -9.41 -37.39 -28.62
CA ASN A 3 -8.91 -36.33 -27.76
C ASN A 3 -8.22 -36.92 -26.53
N ASN A 4 -6.95 -36.57 -26.31
CA ASN A 4 -6.32 -36.71 -25.00
C ASN A 4 -6.55 -35.40 -24.24
N GLU A 5 -7.64 -35.34 -23.48
CA GLU A 5 -7.76 -34.38 -22.40
C GLU A 5 -6.80 -34.84 -21.29
N GLU A 6 -5.72 -34.11 -21.06
CA GLU A 6 -4.94 -34.26 -19.83
C GLU A 6 -5.91 -34.03 -18.67
N ALA A 7 -6.25 -35.12 -17.96
CA ALA A 7 -7.00 -35.04 -16.72
C ALA A 7 -6.18 -34.18 -15.76
N ASN A 8 -6.55 -32.90 -15.62
CA ASN A 8 -6.02 -31.99 -14.62
C ASN A 8 -6.39 -32.58 -13.26
N ASN A 9 -5.48 -33.38 -12.70
CA ASN A 9 -5.63 -33.99 -11.38
C ASN A 9 -5.58 -32.88 -10.33
N TYR A 10 -6.73 -32.28 -10.08
CA TYR A 10 -6.95 -31.32 -9.02
C TYR A 10 -6.99 -32.08 -7.68
N THR A 11 -5.83 -32.13 -7.02
CA THR A 11 -5.64 -32.78 -5.72
C THR A 11 -5.49 -31.74 -4.60
N GLU A 12 -5.43 -32.19 -3.35
CA GLU A 12 -5.15 -31.33 -2.19
C GLU A 12 -3.84 -30.52 -2.36
N GLU A 13 -2.84 -31.08 -3.05
CA GLU A 13 -1.57 -30.40 -3.36
C GLU A 13 -1.72 -29.20 -4.31
N SER A 14 -2.84 -29.12 -5.04
CA SER A 14 -3.18 -27.97 -5.89
C SER A 14 -3.65 -26.76 -5.07
N ILE A 15 -4.04 -26.97 -3.81
CA ILE A 15 -4.45 -25.91 -2.89
C ILE A 15 -3.21 -25.32 -2.22
N LYS A 16 -2.97 -24.03 -2.41
CA LYS A 16 -1.82 -23.32 -1.84
C LYS A 16 -2.27 -22.09 -1.07
N SER A 17 -1.73 -21.94 0.13
CA SER A 17 -1.78 -20.68 0.90
C SER A 17 -0.48 -19.94 0.69
N LEU A 18 -0.57 -18.70 0.21
CA LEU A 18 0.61 -17.83 0.04
C LEU A 18 0.82 -16.98 1.28
N ASP A 19 2.08 -16.71 1.61
CA ASP A 19 2.39 -15.63 2.54
C ASP A 19 1.84 -14.30 1.99
N TRP A 20 1.37 -13.42 2.86
CA TRP A 20 0.75 -12.15 2.47
C TRP A 20 1.67 -11.30 1.57
N ARG A 21 2.99 -11.32 1.80
CA ARG A 21 3.97 -10.55 1.02
C ARG A 21 4.09 -11.14 -0.37
N GLU A 22 4.13 -12.46 -0.47
CA GLU A 22 4.14 -13.17 -1.75
C GLU A 22 2.85 -12.91 -2.52
N HIS A 23 1.71 -12.96 -1.85
CA HIS A 23 0.41 -12.67 -2.46
C HIS A 23 0.35 -11.27 -3.07
N ILE A 24 0.79 -10.23 -2.34
CA ILE A 24 0.84 -8.84 -2.86
C ILE A 24 1.74 -8.75 -4.10
N ARG A 25 2.92 -9.38 -4.06
CA ARG A 25 3.87 -9.33 -5.18
C ARG A 25 3.38 -10.09 -6.40
N MET A 26 2.67 -11.19 -6.20
CA MET A 26 2.08 -12.00 -7.28
C MET A 26 0.83 -11.35 -7.86
N ARG A 27 0.08 -10.59 -7.05
CA ARG A 27 -1.19 -9.95 -7.45
C ARG A 27 -1.23 -8.47 -7.05
N PRO A 28 -0.27 -7.64 -7.51
CA PRO A 28 -0.24 -6.22 -7.16
C PRO A 28 -1.50 -5.49 -7.63
N GLY A 29 -2.13 -5.99 -8.70
CA GLY A 29 -3.42 -5.53 -9.22
C GLY A 29 -4.53 -5.39 -8.17
N MET A 30 -4.56 -6.28 -7.19
CA MET A 30 -5.58 -6.27 -6.13
C MET A 30 -5.38 -5.15 -5.10
N TYR A 31 -4.17 -4.58 -5.03
CA TYR A 31 -3.80 -3.58 -4.01
C TYR A 31 -3.59 -2.21 -4.62
N ILE A 32 -2.93 -2.13 -5.78
CA ILE A 32 -2.56 -0.86 -6.42
C ILE A 32 -3.26 -0.62 -7.77
N GLY A 33 -4.16 -1.51 -8.18
CA GLY A 33 -4.77 -1.44 -9.49
C GLY A 33 -3.77 -1.75 -10.61
N LYS A 34 -3.95 -1.16 -11.77
CA LYS A 34 -3.15 -1.45 -12.97
C LYS A 34 -1.67 -1.14 -12.74
N LEU A 35 -0.77 -2.08 -13.04
CA LEU A 35 0.67 -1.78 -13.08
C LEU A 35 0.98 -0.81 -14.24
N GLY A 36 1.92 0.11 -14.02
CA GLY A 36 2.37 1.02 -15.06
C GLY A 36 3.54 1.88 -14.61
N ASP A 37 4.08 2.63 -15.57
CA ASP A 37 5.24 3.49 -15.41
C ASP A 37 4.88 4.97 -15.18
N GLY A 38 3.58 5.28 -15.09
CA GLY A 38 3.08 6.64 -14.95
C GLY A 38 2.78 7.30 -16.30
N SER A 39 2.81 6.56 -17.40
CA SER A 39 2.35 7.07 -18.70
C SER A 39 0.83 7.22 -18.77
N ALA A 40 0.06 6.45 -17.98
CA ALA A 40 -1.38 6.55 -17.91
C ALA A 40 -1.87 6.96 -16.51
N LYS A 41 -2.95 7.75 -16.47
CA LYS A 41 -3.50 8.31 -15.22
C LYS A 41 -4.00 7.26 -14.23
N ASP A 42 -4.34 6.06 -14.72
CA ASP A 42 -4.83 4.94 -13.94
C ASP A 42 -3.72 3.98 -13.48
N ASP A 43 -2.45 4.33 -13.73
CA ASP A 43 -1.32 3.52 -13.29
C ASP A 43 -1.15 3.56 -11.76
N GLY A 44 -0.95 2.37 -11.19
CA GLY A 44 -0.88 2.13 -9.75
C GLY A 44 0.30 2.80 -9.05
N ILE A 45 1.30 3.28 -9.80
CA ILE A 45 2.36 4.14 -9.24
C ILE A 45 1.77 5.41 -8.61
N TYR A 46 0.69 5.95 -9.17
CA TYR A 46 -0.01 7.10 -8.60
C TYR A 46 -0.79 6.74 -7.34
N LEU A 47 -1.29 5.51 -7.23
CA LEU A 47 -1.92 5.03 -5.99
C LEU A 47 -0.87 4.89 -4.89
N LEU A 48 0.29 4.31 -5.18
CA LEU A 48 1.41 4.23 -4.23
C LEU A 48 1.81 5.62 -3.70
N LEU A 49 1.91 6.61 -4.58
CA LEU A 49 2.21 7.98 -4.20
C LEU A 49 1.09 8.60 -3.35
N LYS A 50 -0.17 8.40 -3.77
CA LYS A 50 -1.35 8.90 -3.05
C LYS A 50 -1.37 8.39 -1.61
N GLU A 51 -1.09 7.11 -1.37
CA GLU A 51 -1.09 6.55 -0.02
C GLU A 51 -0.07 7.23 0.92
N VAL A 52 1.10 7.61 0.41
CA VAL A 52 2.08 8.36 1.21
C VAL A 52 1.59 9.78 1.48
N ILE A 53 1.03 10.46 0.48
CA ILE A 53 0.50 11.82 0.62
C ILE A 53 -0.69 11.85 1.58
N ASP A 54 -1.60 10.88 1.51
CA ASP A 54 -2.77 10.79 2.38
C ASP A 54 -2.38 10.61 3.84
N ASN A 55 -1.35 9.81 4.12
CA ASN A 55 -0.79 9.70 5.48
C ASN A 55 -0.26 11.04 6.01
N SER A 56 0.37 11.84 5.15
CA SER A 56 0.81 13.19 5.51
C SER A 56 -0.36 14.17 5.69
N ILE A 57 -1.41 14.05 4.87
CA ILE A 57 -2.64 14.85 5.01
C ILE A 57 -3.36 14.52 6.31
N ASP A 58 -3.37 13.25 6.74
CA ASP A 58 -4.01 12.85 7.98
C ASP A 58 -3.40 13.53 9.21
N GLU A 59 -2.09 13.71 9.24
CA GLU A 59 -1.43 14.50 10.29
C GLU A 59 -1.85 15.97 10.24
N TYR A 60 -1.89 16.57 9.04
CA TYR A 60 -2.33 17.95 8.84
C TYR A 60 -3.78 18.18 9.31
N VAL A 61 -4.70 17.26 8.95
CA VAL A 61 -6.12 17.33 9.33
C VAL A 61 -6.30 17.22 10.85
N MET A 62 -5.41 16.49 11.53
CA MET A 62 -5.37 16.44 13.00
C MET A 62 -4.71 17.67 13.64
N GLY A 63 -4.28 18.65 12.84
CA GLY A 63 -3.68 19.90 13.31
C GLY A 63 -2.17 19.84 13.52
N TYR A 64 -1.50 18.78 13.05
CA TYR A 64 -0.06 18.58 13.20
C TYR A 64 0.66 18.77 11.87
N GLY A 65 1.65 19.65 11.87
CA GLY A 65 2.30 20.10 10.64
C GLY A 65 1.43 21.08 9.86
N LYS A 66 2.06 21.93 9.06
CA LYS A 66 1.38 22.96 8.24
C LYS A 66 1.82 22.97 6.78
N GLN A 67 2.74 22.08 6.46
CA GLN A 67 3.43 22.03 5.18
C GLN A 67 3.71 20.56 4.85
N ILE A 68 3.51 20.21 3.58
CA ILE A 68 3.90 18.93 3.01
C ILE A 68 4.75 19.27 1.79
N ASP A 69 6.00 18.84 1.82
CA ASP A 69 6.96 19.03 0.74
C ASP A 69 6.97 17.79 -0.16
N ILE A 70 6.74 18.00 -1.45
CA ILE A 70 6.81 16.94 -2.45
C ILE A 70 7.94 17.31 -3.42
N LYS A 71 8.96 16.47 -3.45
CA LYS A 71 10.08 16.59 -4.38
C LYS A 71 10.05 15.42 -5.35
N VAL A 72 9.96 15.73 -6.64
CA VAL A 72 10.05 14.76 -7.72
C VAL A 72 11.39 14.92 -8.41
N THR A 73 12.08 13.80 -8.58
CA THR A 73 13.30 13.65 -9.39
C THR A 73 13.08 12.48 -10.34
N ASP A 74 14.00 12.25 -11.28
CA ASP A 74 13.81 11.26 -12.36
C ASP A 74 13.28 9.91 -11.88
N HIS A 75 13.90 9.30 -10.87
CA HIS A 75 13.55 7.95 -10.40
C HIS A 75 13.21 7.91 -8.91
N GLN A 76 12.95 9.06 -8.29
CA GLN A 76 12.63 9.15 -6.88
C GLN A 76 11.63 10.28 -6.61
N ILE A 77 10.61 9.95 -5.80
CA ILE A 77 9.69 10.91 -5.21
C ILE A 77 9.92 10.90 -3.70
N THR A 78 10.07 12.08 -3.12
CA THR A 78 10.15 12.27 -1.67
C THR A 78 8.94 13.07 -1.22
N VAL A 79 8.19 12.53 -0.27
CA VAL A 79 7.11 13.23 0.44
C VAL A 79 7.57 13.45 1.87
N ARG A 80 7.52 14.69 2.34
CA ARG A 80 7.87 15.06 3.71
C ARG A 80 6.78 15.91 4.32
N ASP A 81 6.18 15.41 5.40
CA ASP A 81 5.39 16.25 6.29
C ASP A 81 6.21 16.69 7.51
N TYR A 82 5.56 17.57 8.29
CA TYR A 82 6.06 18.06 9.56
C TYR A 82 5.03 17.78 10.67
N GLY A 83 4.36 16.63 10.58
CA GLY A 83 3.42 16.12 11.59
C GLY A 83 4.14 15.63 12.85
N ARG A 84 3.45 14.80 13.64
CA ARG A 84 4.02 14.20 14.86
C ARG A 84 5.09 13.16 14.57
N GLY A 85 5.03 12.56 13.38
CA GLY A 85 5.84 11.41 12.98
C GLY A 85 5.34 10.09 13.55
N ILE A 86 5.88 8.98 13.02
CA ILE A 86 5.56 7.64 13.49
C ILE A 86 6.29 7.40 14.83
N PRO A 87 5.63 6.86 15.86
CA PRO A 87 6.29 6.52 17.13
C PRO A 87 7.49 5.59 16.89
N LEU A 88 8.68 6.00 17.36
CA LEU A 88 9.96 5.33 17.06
C LEU A 88 9.96 3.83 17.36
N GLY A 89 9.33 3.42 18.47
CA GLY A 89 9.22 2.01 18.87
C GLY A 89 8.32 1.15 17.98
N LYS A 90 7.58 1.75 17.04
CA LYS A 90 6.63 1.07 16.14
C LYS A 90 6.91 1.30 14.66
N VAL A 91 7.94 2.09 14.31
CA VAL A 91 8.27 2.42 12.92
C VAL A 91 8.39 1.18 12.05
N ILE A 92 9.20 0.20 12.45
CA ILE A 92 9.44 -1.00 11.66
C ILE A 92 8.16 -1.79 11.42
N GLU A 93 7.34 -2.01 12.45
CA GLU A 93 6.09 -2.76 12.31
C GLU A 93 5.10 -2.05 11.38
N CYS A 94 4.93 -0.73 11.55
CA CYS A 94 4.03 0.07 10.73
C CYS A 94 4.40 0.09 9.23
N VAL A 95 5.69 0.01 8.89
CA VAL A 95 6.14 0.09 7.47
C VAL A 95 6.39 -1.27 6.83
N SER A 96 6.45 -2.36 7.59
CA SER A 96 6.83 -3.68 7.09
C SER A 96 5.76 -4.77 7.25
N LYS A 97 4.68 -4.51 7.99
CA LYS A 97 3.61 -5.47 8.24
C LYS A 97 2.25 -4.91 7.79
N ILE A 98 1.56 -5.67 6.95
CA ILE A 98 0.18 -5.32 6.54
C ILE A 98 -0.75 -5.26 7.76
N ASN A 99 -1.81 -4.45 7.68
CA ASN A 99 -2.83 -4.29 8.72
C ASN A 99 -2.25 -3.83 10.07
N THR A 100 -1.22 -2.98 10.03
CA THR A 100 -0.58 -2.40 11.21
C THR A 100 -0.60 -0.89 11.12
N GLY A 101 -1.25 -0.22 12.08
CA GLY A 101 -1.39 1.23 12.06
C GLY A 101 -2.12 1.78 13.28
N GLY A 102 -2.07 3.10 13.48
CA GLY A 102 -2.73 3.79 14.59
C GLY A 102 -4.16 4.26 14.31
N LYS A 103 -4.69 3.96 13.12
CA LYS A 103 -5.98 4.50 12.63
C LYS A 103 -7.20 3.63 12.98
N TYR A 104 -7.01 2.55 13.74
CA TYR A 104 -8.10 1.64 14.16
C TYR A 104 -8.88 2.11 15.39
N ASP A 105 -8.32 3.03 16.18
CA ASP A 105 -8.96 3.59 17.37
C ASP A 105 -9.20 5.09 17.15
N SER A 106 -10.46 5.51 17.24
CA SER A 106 -10.95 6.87 16.94
C SER A 106 -10.38 7.96 17.86
N LYS A 107 -9.60 7.58 18.87
CA LYS A 107 -8.90 8.50 19.76
C LYS A 107 -7.71 9.21 19.11
N ALA A 108 -7.00 8.53 18.19
CA ALA A 108 -5.78 9.09 17.59
C ALA A 108 -6.03 9.77 16.23
N PHE A 109 -7.02 9.29 15.47
CA PHE A 109 -7.44 9.83 14.17
C PHE A 109 -8.97 9.83 14.09
N GLN A 110 -9.60 11.01 14.18
CA GLN A 110 -11.07 11.14 14.16
C GLN A 110 -11.67 11.24 12.75
N LYS A 111 -10.87 11.65 11.76
CA LYS A 111 -11.22 11.70 10.33
C LYS A 111 -9.93 11.49 9.53
N SER A 112 -9.61 10.24 9.18
CA SER A 112 -8.48 9.92 8.29
C SER A 112 -8.97 9.57 6.90
N VAL A 113 -8.16 9.91 5.90
CA VAL A 113 -8.34 9.55 4.50
C VAL A 113 -7.76 8.14 4.25
N GLY A 114 -6.64 7.80 4.87
CA GLY A 114 -6.06 6.45 4.77
C GLY A 114 -6.77 5.44 5.69
N LEU A 115 -7.06 4.25 5.15
CA LEU A 115 -7.64 3.09 5.85
C LEU A 115 -6.85 1.82 5.56
#